data_AF-A0A2E6KVF2-F1
#
_entry.id   AF-A0A2E6KVF2-F1
#
_cell.length_a   1.000
_cell.length_b   1.000
_cell.length_c   1.000
_cell.angle_alpha   90.00
_cell.angle_beta   90.00
_cell.angle_gamma   90.00
#
_symmetry.space_group_name_H-M   'P 1'
#
loop_
_entity.id
_entity.type
_entity.pdbx_description
1 polymer ?
#
loop_
_entity_poly.entity_id
_entity_poly.type
_entity_poly.pdbx_seq_one_letter_code
_entity_poly.pdbx_strand_id
1 'polypeptide(L)'
;MVDLASPLLGGFQDTLEAAFGPNWGWVAGHAIVLSIAVLLVMMIRNRDHIMSESGFGKSHMADAVVVLALVAVQYVIYTDSMDFPSSTSFVLGIIGALSLRWMVLVLE
;
A
#
# COMPACT_ATOMS: atom_id res chain seq x y z
N MET A 1 6.39 9.09 23.90
CA MET A 1 5.02 9.25 23.35
C MET A 1 4.59 7.89 22.81
N VAL A 2 3.29 7.59 22.69
CA VAL A 2 2.87 6.32 22.04
C VAL A 2 3.39 6.34 20.61
N ASP A 3 3.98 5.25 20.14
CA ASP A 3 4.58 5.18 18.80
C ASP A 3 3.92 4.08 17.96
N LEU A 4 2.84 4.47 17.26
CA LEU A 4 2.16 3.62 16.29
C LEU A 4 2.60 3.93 14.85
N ALA A 5 3.22 5.09 14.63
CA ALA A 5 3.59 5.56 13.32
C ALA A 5 4.90 4.92 12.83
N SER A 6 5.92 4.75 13.67
CA SER A 6 7.20 4.17 13.24
C SER A 6 7.09 2.74 12.69
N PRO A 7 6.31 1.81 13.30
CA PRO A 7 6.16 0.46 12.75
C PRO A 7 5.39 0.42 11.42
N LEU A 8 4.48 1.37 11.19
CA LEU A 8 3.59 1.40 10.03
C LEU A 8 4.15 2.22 8.86
N LEU A 9 4.80 3.34 9.17
CA LEU A 9 5.37 4.28 8.20
C LEU A 9 6.87 4.06 7.98
N GLY A 10 7.56 3.36 8.90
CA GLY A 10 8.98 3.06 8.79
C GLY A 10 9.82 4.32 8.58
N GLY A 11 10.73 4.29 7.61
CA GLY A 11 11.59 5.42 7.28
C GLY A 11 10.86 6.70 6.82
N PHE A 12 9.58 6.61 6.46
CA PHE A 12 8.77 7.80 6.22
C PHE A 12 8.49 8.58 7.52
N GLN A 13 8.33 7.89 8.65
CA GLN A 13 8.22 8.55 9.96
C GLN A 13 9.50 9.33 10.29
N ASP A 14 10.67 8.73 10.05
CA ASP A 14 11.96 9.40 10.26
C ASP A 14 12.07 10.67 9.41
N THR A 15 11.57 10.63 8.17
CA THR A 15 11.53 11.78 7.27
C THR A 15 10.62 12.89 7.80
N LEU A 16 9.47 12.55 8.38
CA LEU A 16 8.55 13.52 9.00
C LEU A 16 9.18 14.18 10.23
N GLU A 17 9.85 13.41 11.07
CA GLU A 17 10.55 13.95 12.25
C GLU A 17 11.73 14.82 11.86
N ALA A 18 12.48 14.47 10.81
CA ALA A 18 13.56 15.30 10.29
C ALA A 18 13.06 16.63 9.72
N ALA A 19 11.88 16.65 9.07
CA ALA A 19 11.34 17.84 8.43
C ALA A 19 10.62 18.79 9.41
N PHE A 20 9.83 18.25 10.33
CA PHE A 20 8.95 19.03 11.22
C PHE A 20 9.43 19.07 12.68
N GLY A 21 10.51 18.34 13.00
CA GLY A 21 11.00 18.14 14.35
C GLY A 21 10.22 17.07 15.12
N PRO A 22 10.72 16.63 16.30
CA PRO A 22 10.18 15.46 17.00
C PRO A 22 8.70 15.58 17.36
N ASN A 23 8.25 16.76 17.82
CA ASN A 23 6.87 16.94 18.26
C ASN A 23 5.88 16.96 17.09
N TRP A 24 6.14 17.77 16.07
CA TRP A 24 5.24 17.91 14.92
C TRP A 24 5.33 16.74 13.95
N GLY A 25 6.51 16.12 13.81
CA GLY A 25 6.69 14.88 13.05
C GLY A 25 5.92 13.71 13.67
N TRP A 26 5.93 13.61 15.00
CA TRP A 26 5.09 12.64 15.71
C TRP A 26 3.59 12.86 15.46
N VAL A 27 3.11 14.11 15.55
CA VAL A 27 1.70 14.45 15.28
C VAL A 27 1.32 14.12 13.84
N ALA A 28 2.17 14.50 12.87
CA ALA A 28 1.92 14.25 11.45
C ALA A 28 1.83 12.73 11.16
N GLY A 29 2.77 11.94 11.68
CA GLY A 29 2.77 10.49 11.52
C GLY A 29 1.49 9.84 12.05
N HIS A 30 1.09 10.21 13.26
CA HIS A 30 -0.12 9.64 13.88
C HIS A 30 -1.41 10.12 13.20
N ALA A 31 -1.45 11.34 12.67
CA ALA A 31 -2.57 11.83 11.87
C ALA A 31 -2.74 11.04 10.57
N ILE A 32 -1.64 10.67 9.92
CA ILE A 32 -1.65 9.83 8.70
C ILE A 32 -2.17 8.42 9.04
N VAL A 33 -1.63 7.78 10.08
CA VAL A 33 -2.10 6.45 10.53
C VAL A 33 -3.58 6.48 10.89
N LEU A 34 -4.03 7.49 11.64
CA LEU A 34 -5.43 7.65 12.00
C LEU A 34 -6.31 7.84 10.76
N SER A 35 -5.87 8.65 9.79
CA SER A 35 -6.59 8.86 8.53
C SER A 35 -6.74 7.56 7.75
N ILE A 36 -5.69 6.76 7.65
CA ILE A 36 -5.73 5.43 7.01
C ILE A 36 -6.75 4.53 7.72
N ALA A 37 -6.72 4.48 9.06
CA ALA A 37 -7.66 3.67 9.83
C ALA A 37 -9.12 4.09 9.61
N VAL A 38 -9.39 5.40 9.61
CA VAL A 38 -10.73 5.95 9.33
C VAL A 38 -11.18 5.59 7.91
N LEU A 39 -10.32 5.73 6.91
CA LEU A 39 -10.63 5.37 5.53
C LEU A 39 -10.92 3.88 5.38
N LEU A 40 -10.16 3.00 6.04
CA LEU A 40 -10.43 1.57 6.06
C LEU A 40 -11.79 1.25 6.69
N VAL A 41 -12.10 1.87 7.83
CA VAL A 41 -13.41 1.71 8.47
C VAL A 41 -14.54 2.21 7.56
N MET A 42 -14.37 3.36 6.90
CA MET A 42 -15.35 3.87 5.94
C MET A 42 -15.52 2.94 4.75
N MET A 43 -14.42 2.37 4.23
CA MET A 43 -14.45 1.42 3.12
C MET A 43 -15.23 0.15 3.50
N ILE A 44 -15.00 -0.39 4.70
CA ILE A 44 -15.70 -1.59 5.18
C ILE A 44 -17.18 -1.31 5.44
N ARG A 45 -17.50 -0.19 6.11
CA ARG A 45 -18.88 0.17 6.46
C ARG A 45 -19.72 0.50 5.22
N ASN A 46 -19.12 1.12 4.21
CA ASN A 46 -19.80 1.53 2.99
C ASN A 46 -19.50 0.61 1.81
N ARG A 47 -18.98 -0.60 2.05
CA ARG A 47 -18.51 -1.51 0.98
C ARG A 47 -19.57 -1.77 -0.08
N ASP A 48 -20.84 -1.95 0.33
CA ASP A 48 -21.92 -2.30 -0.57
C ASP A 48 -22.28 -1.11 -1.47
N HIS A 49 -22.24 0.11 -0.91
CA HIS A 49 -22.44 1.35 -1.65
C HIS A 49 -21.27 1.67 -2.59
N ILE A 50 -20.03 1.46 -2.13
CA ILE A 50 -18.83 1.61 -2.97
C ILE A 50 -18.91 0.62 -4.15
N MET A 51 -19.29 -0.63 -3.91
CA MET A 51 -19.42 -1.62 -4.98
C MET A 51 -20.57 -1.32 -5.95
N SER A 52 -21.66 -0.69 -5.49
CA SER A 52 -22.78 -0.34 -6.38
C SER A 52 -22.50 0.91 -7.23
N GLU A 53 -21.82 1.91 -6.67
CA GLU A 53 -21.65 3.23 -7.32
C GLU A 53 -20.27 3.45 -7.97
N SER A 54 -19.23 2.69 -7.59
CA SER A 54 -17.87 2.94 -8.10
C SER A 54 -17.60 2.41 -9.52
N GLY A 55 -18.50 1.59 -10.06
CA GLY A 55 -18.25 0.82 -11.28
C GLY A 55 -17.30 -0.37 -11.10
N PHE A 56 -16.71 -0.56 -9.91
CA PHE A 56 -15.90 -1.72 -9.57
C PHE A 56 -16.76 -2.84 -8.97
N GLY A 57 -17.10 -3.82 -9.80
CA GLY A 57 -17.73 -5.07 -9.37
C GLY A 57 -16.80 -5.98 -8.55
N LYS A 58 -17.36 -7.09 -8.03
CA LYS A 58 -16.64 -8.08 -7.22
C LYS A 58 -15.40 -8.67 -7.92
N SER A 59 -15.49 -8.89 -9.23
CA SER A 59 -14.36 -9.40 -10.04
C SER A 59 -13.18 -8.43 -10.04
N HIS A 60 -13.43 -7.12 -10.14
CA HIS A 60 -12.38 -6.10 -10.10
C HIS A 60 -11.69 -6.04 -8.74
N MET A 61 -12.45 -6.22 -7.65
CA MET A 61 -11.86 -6.28 -6.30
C MET A 61 -10.99 -7.52 -6.12
N ALA A 62 -11.44 -8.68 -6.62
CA ALA A 62 -10.65 -9.92 -6.58
C ALA A 62 -9.36 -9.77 -7.40
N ASP A 63 -9.44 -9.20 -8.59
CA ASP A 63 -8.29 -8.90 -9.45
C ASP A 63 -7.31 -7.94 -8.77
N ALA A 64 -7.79 -6.87 -8.11
CA ALA A 64 -6.94 -5.97 -7.34
C ALA A 64 -6.21 -6.68 -6.19
N VAL A 65 -6.88 -7.60 -5.48
CA VAL A 65 -6.25 -8.42 -4.43
C VAL A 65 -5.16 -9.31 -5.01
N VAL A 66 -5.40 -9.94 -6.16
CA VAL A 66 -4.40 -10.77 -6.84
C VAL A 66 -3.18 -9.94 -7.26
N VAL A 67 -3.40 -8.75 -7.82
CA VAL A 67 -2.31 -7.83 -8.18
C VAL A 67 -1.50 -7.44 -6.94
N LEU A 68 -2.15 -7.08 -5.83
CA LEU A 68 -1.47 -6.74 -4.58
C LEU A 68 -0.64 -7.92 -4.03
N ALA A 69 -1.19 -9.13 -4.10
CA ALA A 69 -0.46 -10.34 -3.71
C ALA A 69 0.77 -10.57 -4.61
N LEU A 70 0.64 -10.35 -5.93
CA LEU A 70 1.76 -10.43 -6.87
C LEU A 70 2.84 -9.37 -6.61
N VAL A 71 2.44 -8.14 -6.23
CA VAL A 71 3.40 -7.10 -5.82
C VAL A 71 4.16 -7.56 -4.58
N ALA A 72 3.47 -8.09 -3.56
CA ALA A 72 4.11 -8.55 -2.34
C ALA A 72 5.09 -9.71 -2.59
N VAL A 73 4.72 -10.69 -3.43
CA VAL A 73 5.60 -11.79 -3.82
C VAL A 73 6.84 -11.28 -4.55
N GLN A 74 6.67 -10.41 -5.54
CA GLN A 74 7.79 -9.85 -6.29
C GLN A 74 8.69 -8.97 -5.42
N TYR A 75 8.11 -8.18 -4.51
CA TYR A 75 8.86 -7.37 -3.54
C TYR A 75 9.82 -8.24 -2.73
N VAL A 76 9.31 -9.34 -2.13
CA VAL A 76 10.13 -10.28 -1.35
C VAL A 76 11.23 -10.91 -2.19
N ILE A 77 10.94 -11.29 -3.44
CA ILE A 77 11.96 -11.85 -4.35
C ILE A 77 13.05 -10.81 -4.62
N TYR A 78 12.68 -9.57 -4.93
CA TYR A 78 13.63 -8.51 -5.26
C TYR A 78 14.46 -8.07 -4.05
N THR A 79 13.88 -7.99 -2.85
CA THR A 79 14.66 -7.69 -1.63
C THR A 79 15.54 -8.86 -1.20
N ASP A 80 14.98 -10.06 -1.07
CA ASP A 80 15.64 -11.13 -0.33
C ASP A 80 16.56 -11.97 -1.22
N SER A 81 16.22 -12.12 -2.49
CA SER A 81 17.00 -12.94 -3.44
C SER A 81 17.93 -12.11 -4.33
N MET A 82 17.55 -10.86 -4.63
CA MET A 82 18.32 -9.99 -5.53
C MET A 82 19.00 -8.81 -4.83
N ASP A 83 18.79 -8.64 -3.51
CA ASP A 83 19.40 -7.60 -2.67
C ASP A 83 19.16 -6.17 -3.20
N PHE A 84 18.01 -5.96 -3.86
CA PHE A 84 17.64 -4.64 -4.33
C PHE A 84 17.13 -3.76 -3.18
N PRO A 85 17.38 -2.43 -3.23
CA PRO A 85 16.83 -1.49 -2.25
C PRO A 85 15.31 -1.60 -2.15
N SER A 86 14.76 -1.58 -0.92
CA SER A 86 13.32 -1.75 -0.66
C SER A 86 12.43 -0.84 -1.52
N SER A 87 12.82 0.42 -1.71
CA SER A 87 12.07 1.35 -2.57
C SER A 87 12.04 0.92 -4.03
N THR A 88 13.18 0.48 -4.58
CA THR A 88 13.29 -0.03 -5.95
C THR A 88 12.53 -1.34 -6.11
N SER A 89 12.66 -2.28 -5.16
CA SER A 89 11.94 -3.55 -5.14
C SER A 89 10.43 -3.35 -5.14
N PHE A 90 9.93 -2.37 -4.40
CA PHE A 90 8.50 -2.05 -4.36
C PHE A 90 7.99 -1.54 -5.71
N VAL A 91 8.70 -0.59 -6.31
CA VAL A 91 8.35 -0.04 -7.64
C VAL A 91 8.40 -1.13 -8.71
N LEU A 92 9.44 -1.97 -8.72
CA LEU A 92 9.56 -3.09 -9.65
C LEU A 92 8.44 -4.11 -9.44
N GLY A 93 8.07 -4.41 -8.19
CA GLY A 93 6.96 -5.29 -7.87
C GLY A 93 5.63 -4.79 -8.45
N ILE A 94 5.35 -3.48 -8.35
CA ILE A 94 4.16 -2.86 -8.94
C ILE A 94 4.16 -2.99 -10.46
N ILE A 95 5.25 -2.58 -11.12
CA ILE A 95 5.34 -2.58 -12.58
C ILE A 95 5.25 -4.02 -13.11
N GLY A 96 5.97 -4.96 -12.48
CA GLY A 96 5.97 -6.37 -12.85
C GLY A 96 4.60 -7.02 -12.66
N ALA A 97 3.90 -6.76 -11.54
CA ALA A 97 2.54 -7.28 -11.31
C ALA A 97 1.55 -6.76 -12.35
N LEU A 98 1.59 -5.46 -12.68
CA LEU A 98 0.73 -4.88 -13.71
C LEU A 98 1.06 -5.40 -15.10
N SER A 99 2.35 -5.62 -15.41
CA SER A 99 2.79 -6.21 -16.67
C SER A 99 2.29 -7.66 -16.81
N LEU A 100 2.41 -8.48 -15.77
CA LEU A 100 1.88 -9.85 -15.75
C LEU A 100 0.36 -9.87 -15.93
N ARG A 101 -0.36 -8.99 -15.23
CA ARG A 101 -1.81 -8.84 -15.42
C ARG A 101 -2.15 -8.49 -16.86
N TRP A 102 -1.42 -7.53 -17.45
CA TRP A 102 -1.63 -7.16 -18.85
C TRP A 102 -1.40 -8.34 -19.79
N MET A 103 -0.35 -9.14 -19.57
CA MET A 103 -0.09 -10.34 -20.37
C MET A 103 -1.24 -11.35 -20.29
N VAL A 104 -1.79 -11.60 -19.08
CA VAL A 104 -2.94 -12.49 -18.92
C VAL A 104 -4.15 -11.97 -19.70
N LEU A 105 -4.47 -10.69 -19.58
CA LEU A 105 -5.63 -10.09 -20.27
C LEU A 105 -5.50 -10.06 -21.80
N VAL A 106 -4.27 -10.05 -22.33
CA VAL A 106 -4.02 -10.11 -23.78
C VAL A 106 -4.09 -11.54 -24.33
N LEU A 107 -3.87 -12.55 -23.47
CA LEU A 107 -3.86 -13.96 -23.85
C LEU A 107 -5.24 -14.64 -23.71
N GLU A 108 -6.20 -14.01 -23.03
CA GLU A 108 -7.62 -14.37 -23.03
C GLU A 108 -8.36 -13.82 -24.26
#